data_AF-A0A2P7RKN2-F1
#
_entry.id   AF-A0A2P7RKN2-F1
#
_cell.length_a   1.000
_cell.length_b   1.000
_cell.length_c   1.000
_cell.angle_alpha   90.00
_cell.angle_beta   90.00
_cell.angle_gamma   90.00
#
_symmetry.space_group_name_H-M   'P 1'
#
loop_
_entity.id
_entity.type
_entity.pdbx_description
1 polymer ?
#
loop_
_entity_poly.entity_id
_entity_poly.type
_entity_poly.pdbx_seq_one_letter_code
_entity_poly.pdbx_strand_id
1 'polypeptide(L)'
;MPYVAAGVSFAEFKFDLDHDGTGDWDFQEKKSFTGWNIGAGVDYAMTDNLILRAEYRFTDFGRKSFGNDWDDNSKIKLRTNDIRLGIAYKF
;
A
#
# COMPACT_ATOMS: atom_id res chain seq x y z
N MET A 1 15.26 -19.82 -0.70
CA MET A 1 15.98 -18.67 -1.26
C MET A 1 15.45 -17.38 -0.63
N PRO A 2 16.23 -16.69 0.21
CA PRO A 2 15.87 -15.38 0.71
C PRO A 2 16.07 -14.32 -0.39
N TYR A 3 15.21 -13.30 -0.42
CA TYR A 3 15.32 -12.14 -1.30
C TYR A 3 14.84 -10.86 -0.59
N VAL A 4 15.32 -9.72 -1.07
CA VAL A 4 14.83 -8.38 -0.67
C VAL A 4 14.39 -7.61 -1.91
N ALA A 5 13.39 -6.78 -1.76
CA ALA A 5 12.81 -5.96 -2.81
C ALA A 5 12.56 -4.54 -2.28
N ALA A 6 12.81 -3.52 -3.07
CA ALA A 6 12.41 -2.15 -2.76
C ALA A 6 11.87 -1.50 -4.03
N GLY A 7 10.90 -0.60 -3.88
CA GLY A 7 10.26 0.05 -5.02
C GLY A 7 9.46 1.29 -4.60
N VAL A 8 8.77 1.88 -5.58
CA VAL A 8 7.83 2.97 -5.37
C VAL A 8 6.40 2.43 -5.46
N SER A 9 5.49 2.99 -4.66
CA SER A 9 4.08 2.62 -4.61
C SER A 9 3.23 3.85 -4.90
N PHE A 10 2.18 3.67 -5.72
CA PHE A 10 1.16 4.69 -5.98
C PHE A 10 -0.18 4.11 -5.52
N ALA A 11 -0.91 4.83 -4.67
CA ALA A 11 -2.24 4.43 -4.20
C ALA A 11 -3.24 5.56 -4.45
N GLU A 12 -4.39 5.21 -5.03
CA GLU A 12 -5.52 6.13 -5.19
C GLU A 12 -6.64 5.66 -4.27
N PHE A 13 -7.04 6.50 -3.31
CA PHE A 13 -8.24 6.24 -2.51
C PHE A 13 -9.40 7.00 -3.14
N LYS A 14 -10.43 6.26 -3.55
CA LYS A 14 -11.74 6.80 -3.91
C LYS A 14 -12.60 6.69 -2.66
N PHE A 15 -12.98 7.83 -2.11
CA PHE A 15 -14.01 7.89 -1.08
C PHE A 15 -15.31 8.24 -1.81
N ASP A 16 -16.13 7.23 -2.08
CA ASP A 16 -17.50 7.43 -2.54
C ASP A 16 -18.35 7.67 -1.29
N LEU A 17 -18.62 8.93 -0.97
CA LEU A 17 -19.59 9.30 0.07
C LEU A 17 -20.95 9.46 -0.59
N ASP A 18 -21.74 8.37 -0.63
CA ASP A 18 -23.16 8.46 -0.95
C ASP A 18 -23.88 9.12 0.24
N HIS A 19 -24.30 10.37 0.08
CA HIS A 19 -25.18 11.06 1.02
C HIS A 19 -26.57 11.22 0.39
N ASP A 20 -27.56 10.49 0.90
CA ASP A 20 -28.96 10.44 0.45
C ASP A 20 -29.77 11.71 0.84
N GLY A 21 -29.18 12.90 0.70
CA GLY A 21 -29.73 14.14 1.27
C GLY A 21 -29.60 15.35 0.36
N THR A 22 -30.65 15.60 -0.45
CA THR A 22 -31.10 16.89 -1.01
C THR A 22 -30.01 17.97 -1.19
N GLY A 23 -29.08 17.77 -2.12
CA GLY A 23 -28.10 18.80 -2.49
C GLY A 23 -26.93 18.24 -3.29
N ASP A 24 -26.98 18.39 -4.62
CA ASP A 24 -25.92 18.00 -5.56
C ASP A 24 -24.65 18.85 -5.34
N TRP A 25 -23.74 18.35 -4.51
CA TRP A 25 -22.37 18.84 -4.41
C TRP A 25 -21.44 17.63 -4.54
N ASP A 26 -21.09 17.28 -5.77
CA ASP A 26 -20.19 16.17 -6.11
C ASP A 26 -18.74 16.53 -5.73
N PHE A 27 -18.39 16.32 -4.46
CA PHE A 27 -17.00 16.40 -3.99
C PHE A 27 -16.28 15.08 -4.27
N GLN A 28 -15.91 14.85 -5.54
CA GLN A 28 -14.94 13.80 -5.90
C GLN A 28 -13.53 14.20 -5.42
N GLU A 29 -13.24 14.02 -4.14
CA GLU A 29 -11.88 14.13 -3.61
C GLU A 29 -11.05 12.88 -3.97
N LYS A 30 -10.49 12.87 -5.19
CA LYS A 30 -9.49 11.88 -5.61
C LYS A 30 -8.17 12.18 -4.91
N LYS A 31 -7.86 11.44 -3.85
CA LYS A 31 -6.61 11.62 -3.11
C LYS A 31 -5.59 10.55 -3.53
N SER A 32 -4.70 10.92 -4.46
CA SER A 32 -3.55 10.09 -4.85
C SER A 32 -2.40 10.23 -3.84
N PHE A 33 -1.85 9.12 -3.40
CA PHE A 33 -0.73 9.00 -2.48
C PHE A 33 0.46 8.31 -3.16
N THR A 34 1.65 8.85 -2.94
CA THR A 34 2.92 8.37 -3.52
C THR A 34 3.87 7.98 -2.40
N GLY A 35 4.32 6.74 -2.42
CA GLY A 35 5.13 6.12 -1.37
C GLY A 35 6.33 5.36 -1.88
N TRP A 36 7.16 4.94 -0.93
CA TRP A 36 8.19 3.94 -1.15
C TRP A 36 7.80 2.65 -0.42
N ASN A 37 8.19 1.52 -0.98
CA ASN A 37 8.02 0.22 -0.37
C ASN A 37 9.35 -0.51 -0.27
N ILE A 38 9.48 -1.30 0.78
CA ILE A 38 10.58 -2.22 0.99
C ILE A 38 10.02 -3.53 1.53
N GLY A 39 10.51 -4.65 1.04
CA GLY A 39 10.08 -5.96 1.47
C GLY A 39 11.21 -6.95 1.45
N ALA A 40 11.03 -8.01 2.22
CA ALA A 40 11.90 -9.16 2.24
C ALA A 40 11.03 -10.42 2.15
N GLY A 41 11.52 -11.42 1.46
CA GLY A 41 10.81 -12.68 1.30
C GLY A 41 11.73 -13.87 1.29
N VAL A 42 11.15 -15.03 1.48
CA VAL A 42 11.82 -16.32 1.40
C VAL A 42 10.96 -17.24 0.54
N ASP A 43 11.59 -17.88 -0.43
CA ASP A 43 11.00 -18.94 -1.22
C ASP A 43 11.52 -20.29 -0.71
N TYR A 44 10.65 -21.21 -0.35
CA TYR A 44 10.98 -22.55 0.13
C TYR A 44 10.36 -23.61 -0.78
N ALA A 45 11.19 -24.37 -1.49
CA ALA A 45 10.73 -25.52 -2.26
C ALA A 45 10.42 -26.68 -1.30
N MET A 46 9.14 -26.99 -1.09
CA MET A 46 8.73 -28.15 -0.27
C MET A 46 8.86 -29.47 -1.03
N THR A 47 8.66 -29.44 -2.35
CA THR A 47 8.72 -30.61 -3.23
C THR A 47 9.29 -30.15 -4.57
N ASP A 48 9.75 -31.05 -5.43
CA ASP A 48 10.29 -30.73 -6.77
C ASP A 48 9.34 -29.87 -7.64
N ASN A 49 8.04 -29.94 -7.34
CA ASN A 49 7.00 -29.18 -8.04
C ASN A 49 6.34 -28.08 -7.20
N LEU A 50 6.67 -27.92 -5.91
CA LEU A 50 5.95 -27.03 -5.00
C LEU A 50 6.90 -26.05 -4.30
N ILE A 51 6.70 -24.75 -4.56
CA ILE A 51 7.45 -23.65 -3.96
C ILE A 51 6.49 -22.84 -3.08
N LEU A 52 6.76 -22.79 -1.80
CA LEU A 52 6.13 -21.84 -0.89
C LEU A 52 6.88 -20.51 -0.93
N ARG A 53 6.14 -19.41 -0.87
CA ARG A 53 6.67 -18.05 -0.79
C ARG A 53 6.10 -17.38 0.44
N ALA A 54 6.97 -16.81 1.27
CA ALA A 54 6.58 -15.92 2.35
C ALA A 54 7.26 -14.57 2.13
N GLU A 55 6.48 -13.50 2.00
CA GLU A 55 6.98 -12.15 1.79
C GLU A 55 6.36 -11.18 2.81
N TYR A 56 7.20 -10.35 3.40
CA TYR A 56 6.79 -9.22 4.22
C TYR A 56 7.14 -7.93 3.48
N ARG A 57 6.14 -7.08 3.23
CA ARG A 57 6.34 -5.79 2.58
C ARG A 57 5.84 -4.66 3.46
N PHE A 58 6.72 -3.69 3.64
CA PHE A 58 6.48 -2.45 4.30
C PHE A 58 6.29 -1.35 3.26
N THR A 59 5.21 -0.59 3.35
CA THR A 59 4.97 0.57 2.46
C THR A 59 4.75 1.82 3.29
N ASP A 60 5.51 2.86 2.98
CA ASP A 60 5.35 4.18 3.56
C ASP A 60 4.91 5.13 2.44
N PHE A 61 3.67 5.63 2.54
CA PHE A 61 3.04 6.47 1.51
C PHE A 61 3.45 7.95 1.56
N GLY A 62 4.55 8.27 2.26
CA GLY A 62 5.10 9.62 2.30
C GLY A 62 4.18 10.64 2.97
N ARG A 63 4.73 11.82 3.26
CA ARG A 63 4.01 12.91 3.93
C ARG A 63 3.36 13.82 2.89
N LYS A 64 2.03 13.79 2.76
CA LYS A 64 1.30 14.81 1.99
C LYS A 64 0.93 15.96 2.94
N SER A 65 1.73 17.03 2.97
CA SER A 65 1.42 18.25 3.71
C SER A 65 0.16 18.89 3.09
N PHE A 66 -0.97 18.78 3.79
CA PHE A 66 -2.11 19.68 3.61
C PHE A 66 -2.03 20.72 4.71
N GLY A 67 -1.43 21.86 4.42
CA GLY A 67 -1.36 22.98 5.34
C GLY A 67 -0.57 24.12 4.72
N ASN A 68 -1.22 25.27 4.55
CA ASN A 68 -0.52 26.54 4.44
C ASN A 68 0.47 26.65 5.61
N ASP A 69 1.62 27.29 5.38
CA ASP A 69 2.84 27.34 6.20
C ASP A 69 2.71 27.78 7.70
N TRP A 70 1.51 27.77 8.28
CA TRP A 70 1.18 28.30 9.60
C TRP A 70 0.57 27.29 10.59
N ASP A 71 0.18 26.08 10.16
CA ASP A 71 -0.36 25.04 11.06
C ASP A 71 0.26 23.66 10.77
N ASP A 72 1.18 23.23 11.65
CA ASP A 72 2.04 22.04 11.49
C ASP A 72 1.42 20.77 12.11
N ASN A 73 0.09 20.73 12.30
CA ASN A 73 -0.55 19.73 13.19
C ASN A 73 -1.27 18.55 12.52
N SER A 74 -1.43 18.51 11.20
CA SER A 74 -2.16 17.41 10.53
C SER A 74 -1.23 16.45 9.78
N LYS A 75 -0.23 15.89 10.47
CA LYS A 75 0.71 14.90 9.90
C LYS A 75 0.05 13.51 9.85
N ILE A 76 -0.79 13.27 8.84
CA ILE A 76 -1.33 11.92 8.58
C ILE A 76 -0.22 11.06 7.96
N LYS A 77 0.36 10.16 8.77
CA LYS A 77 1.30 9.14 8.31
C LYS A 77 0.52 7.90 7.87
N LEU A 78 0.51 7.62 6.57
CA LEU A 78 -0.07 6.40 6.02
C LEU A 78 1.04 5.37 5.84
N ARG A 79 1.08 4.41 6.78
CA ARG A 79 2.06 3.34 6.83
C ARG A 79 1.32 2.02 6.82
N THR A 80 1.59 1.19 5.81
CA THR A 80 0.91 -0.09 5.60
C THR A 80 1.91 -1.23 5.71
N ASN A 81 1.52 -2.28 6.42
CA ASN A 81 2.31 -3.51 6.53
C ASN A 81 1.53 -4.64 5.86
N ASP A 82 2.06 -5.18 4.79
CA ASP A 82 1.45 -6.25 3.99
C ASP A 82 2.23 -7.55 4.17
N ILE A 83 1.53 -8.61 4.55
CA ILE A 83 2.08 -9.96 4.62
C ILE A 83 1.50 -10.76 3.45
N ARG A 84 2.36 -11.42 2.67
CA ARG A 84 1.95 -12.27 1.56
C ARG A 84 2.50 -13.68 1.70
N LEU A 85 1.60 -14.64 1.55
CA LEU A 85 1.90 -16.05 1.48
C LEU A 85 1.48 -16.54 0.09
N GLY A 86 2.38 -17.21 -0.60
CA GLY A 86 2.17 -17.72 -1.95
C GLY A 86 2.57 -19.17 -2.07
N ILE A 87 1.96 -19.86 -3.02
CA ILE A 87 2.32 -21.22 -3.41
C ILE A 87 2.46 -21.19 -4.93
N ALA A 88 3.62 -21.60 -5.44
CA ALA A 88 3.90 -21.73 -6.86
C ALA A 88 4.12 -23.21 -7.18
N TYR A 89 3.42 -23.68 -8.21
CA TYR A 89 3.59 -25.03 -8.72
C TYR A 89 4.41 -24.98 -10.00
N LYS A 90 5.48 -25.79 -10.09
CA LYS A 90 6.33 -25.90 -11.27
C LYS A 90 5.95 -27.16 -12.05
N PHE A 91 5.46 -26.96 -13.27
CA PHE A 91 5.17 -27.99 -14.27
C PHE A 91 6.36 -28.21 -15.20
#